data_AF-A0A353M303-F1
#
_entry.id   AF-A0A353M303-F1
#
_cell.length_a   1.000
_cell.length_b   1.000
_cell.length_c   1.000
_cell.angle_alpha   90.00
_cell.angle_beta   90.00
_cell.angle_gamma   90.00
#
_symmetry.space_group_name_H-M   'P 1'
#
loop_
_entity.id
_entity.type
_entity.pdbx_description
1 polymer ?
#
loop_
_entity_poly.entity_id
_entity_poly.type
_entity_poly.pdbx_seq_one_letter_code
_entity_poly.pdbx_strand_id
1 'polypeptide(L)' 'DFSHDEMLEYGKYPPEVLVEVVNGDEISEIMRYAYANNIPVTPRGSGTGLCGGAVPLYGGIMISLTRMN' A
#
# COMPACT_ATOMS: atom_id res chain seq x y z
N ASP A 1 10.50 -6.34 2.50
CA ASP A 1 9.59 -7.03 1.55
C ASP A 1 8.26 -6.31 1.62
N PHE A 2 7.69 -5.91 0.47
CA PHE A 2 6.41 -5.19 0.36
C PHE A 2 5.33 -6.03 -0.34
N SER A 3 5.61 -7.30 -0.60
CA SER A 3 4.73 -8.18 -1.37
C SER A 3 3.80 -9.04 -0.53
N HIS A 4 4.02 -9.12 0.79
CA HIS A 4 3.20 -9.91 1.71
C HIS A 4 3.11 -9.24 3.08
N ASP A 5 2.14 -9.67 3.90
CA ASP A 5 2.17 -9.50 5.34
C ASP A 5 2.36 -10.87 6.02
N GLU A 6 2.06 -10.99 7.31
CA GLU A 6 2.21 -12.26 8.05
C GLU A 6 1.01 -13.21 7.85
N MET A 7 0.06 -12.88 6.97
CA MET A 7 -1.00 -13.80 6.56
C MET A 7 -0.44 -14.87 5.62
N LEU A 8 -0.65 -16.14 5.98
CA LEU A 8 -0.10 -17.28 5.24
C LEU A 8 -0.84 -17.61 3.94
N GLU A 9 -2.11 -17.21 3.80
CA GLU A 9 -3.01 -17.71 2.75
C GLU A 9 -2.85 -16.99 1.41
N TYR A 10 -2.66 -15.66 1.41
CA TYR A 10 -2.61 -14.90 0.16
C TYR A 10 -1.29 -15.10 -0.60
N GLY A 11 -0.17 -15.36 0.06
CA GLY A 11 1.13 -15.48 -0.60
C GLY A 11 1.74 -14.10 -0.92
N LYS A 12 2.49 -13.99 -2.04
CA LYS A 12 3.24 -12.76 -2.40
C LYS A 12 2.66 -12.07 -3.64
N TYR A 13 2.20 -10.84 -3.46
CA TYR A 13 1.76 -9.94 -4.52
C TYR A 13 2.53 -8.63 -4.45
N PRO A 14 3.40 -8.30 -5.41
CA PRO A 14 4.11 -7.04 -5.41
C PRO A 14 3.21 -5.88 -5.90
N PRO A 15 3.34 -4.67 -5.32
CA PRO A 15 2.75 -3.48 -5.93
C PRO A 15 3.52 -3.10 -7.20
N GLU A 16 2.90 -2.31 -8.08
CA GLU A 16 3.56 -1.75 -9.26
C GLU A 16 4.46 -0.56 -8.87
N VAL A 17 4.04 0.20 -7.85
CA VAL A 17 4.81 1.30 -7.29
C VAL A 17 4.65 1.37 -5.78
N LEU A 18 5.75 1.66 -5.09
CA LEU A 18 5.78 1.99 -3.67
C LEU A 18 6.00 3.50 -3.52
N VAL A 19 5.17 4.16 -2.73
CA VAL A 19 5.32 5.57 -2.38
C VAL A 19 5.43 5.70 -0.87
N GLU A 20 6.52 6.29 -0.40
CA GLU A 20 6.67 6.66 1.01
C GLU A 20 6.19 8.09 1.21
N VAL A 21 5.17 8.27 2.05
CA VAL A 21 4.59 9.58 2.34
C VAL A 21 5.09 10.12 3.67
N VAL A 22 5.21 11.44 3.78
CA VAL A 22 5.63 12.13 5.01
C VAL A 22 4.53 13.00 5.62
N ASN A 23 3.42 13.25 4.89
CA ASN A 23 2.30 14.07 5.37
C ASN A 23 0.96 13.69 4.71
N GLY A 24 -0.13 14.27 5.20
CA GLY A 24 -1.49 13.99 4.72
C GLY A 24 -1.84 14.63 3.37
N ASP A 25 -1.12 15.68 2.95
CA ASP A 25 -1.35 16.33 1.66
C ASP A 25 -0.88 15.41 0.51
N GLU A 26 0.28 14.78 0.66
CA GLU A 26 0.79 13.77 -0.28
C GLU A 26 -0.17 12.59 -0.43
N ILE A 27 -0.72 12.08 0.68
CA ILE A 27 -1.74 11.02 0.64
C ILE A 27 -2.94 11.50 -0.18
N SER A 28 -3.42 12.72 0.07
CA SER A 28 -4.58 13.27 -0.60
C SER A 28 -4.36 13.43 -2.11
N GLU A 29 -3.16 13.83 -2.53
CA GLU A 29 -2.78 13.91 -3.95
C GLU A 29 -2.72 12.54 -4.63
N ILE A 30 -2.10 11.55 -3.97
CA ILE A 30 -2.01 10.18 -4.47
C ILE A 30 -3.41 9.58 -4.63
N MET A 31 -4.27 9.74 -3.62
CA MET A 31 -5.64 9.22 -3.66
C MET A 31 -6.47 9.86 -4.77
N ARG A 32 -6.33 11.18 -5.00
CA ARG A 32 -6.98 11.87 -6.12
C ARG A 32 -6.52 11.31 -7.47
N TYR A 33 -5.21 11.14 -7.65
CA TYR A 33 -4.63 10.56 -8.86
C TYR A 33 -5.09 9.12 -9.10
N ALA A 34 -5.02 8.28 -8.06
CA ALA A 34 -5.41 6.88 -8.13
C ALA A 34 -6.90 6.72 -8.48
N TYR A 35 -7.76 7.52 -7.87
CA TYR A 35 -9.19 7.53 -8.17
C TYR A 35 -9.47 7.92 -9.62
N ALA A 36 -8.85 9.00 -10.11
CA ALA A 36 -9.05 9.46 -11.49
C ALA A 36 -8.62 8.44 -12.55
N ASN A 37 -7.67 7.56 -12.22
CA ASN A 37 -7.11 6.55 -13.13
C ASN A 37 -7.58 5.12 -12.85
N ASN A 38 -8.49 4.92 -11.89
CA ASN A 38 -8.94 3.58 -11.43
C ASN A 38 -7.77 2.66 -10.99
N ILE A 39 -6.79 3.22 -10.29
CA ILE A 39 -5.62 2.48 -9.80
C ILE A 39 -5.88 2.00 -8.37
N PRO A 40 -5.74 0.69 -8.06
CA PRO A 40 -5.82 0.18 -6.71
C PRO A 40 -4.78 0.81 -5.79
N VAL A 41 -5.16 1.07 -4.53
CA VAL A 41 -4.26 1.59 -3.51
C VAL A 41 -4.29 0.69 -2.28
N THR A 42 -3.11 0.31 -1.80
CA THR A 42 -2.93 -0.48 -0.56
C THR A 42 -2.11 0.32 0.44
N PRO A 43 -2.70 0.79 1.55
CA PRO A 43 -1.93 1.41 2.63
C PRO A 43 -1.15 0.36 3.42
N ARG A 44 0.05 0.71 3.87
CA ARG A 44 0.92 -0.17 4.65
C ARG A 44 1.71 0.58 5.72
N GLY A 45 1.65 0.06 6.95
CA GLY A 45 2.55 0.40 8.05
C GLY A 45 3.75 -0.56 8.11
N SER A 46 3.91 -1.29 9.22
CA SER A 46 4.95 -2.32 9.38
C SER A 46 4.76 -3.53 8.46
N GLY A 47 3.53 -3.80 8.01
CA GLY A 47 3.20 -4.98 7.22
C GLY A 47 3.19 -6.28 8.01
N THR A 48 3.00 -6.23 9.33
CA THR A 48 2.92 -7.41 10.21
C THR A 48 1.49 -7.88 10.47
N GLY A 49 0.55 -7.49 9.60
CA GLY A 49 -0.85 -7.90 9.70
C GLY A 49 -1.02 -9.40 9.46
N LEU A 50 -2.03 -10.01 10.09
CA LEU A 50 -2.35 -11.43 9.95
C LEU A 50 -3.59 -11.69 9.08
N CYS A 51 -4.16 -10.62 8.51
CA CYS A 51 -5.44 -10.66 7.79
C CYS A 51 -5.31 -10.25 6.31
N GLY A 52 -4.09 -10.04 5.81
CA GLY A 52 -3.87 -9.68 4.40
C GLY A 52 -4.12 -8.22 4.07
N GLY A 53 -4.41 -7.38 5.08
CA GLY A 53 -4.80 -5.98 4.87
C GLY A 53 -3.70 -5.10 4.29
N ALA A 54 -2.44 -5.54 4.36
CA ALA A 54 -1.28 -4.83 3.79
C ALA A 54 -0.71 -5.51 2.54
N VAL A 55 -1.47 -6.44 1.94
CA VAL A 55 -1.11 -7.17 0.72
C VAL A 55 -1.76 -6.51 -0.49
N PRO A 56 -1.00 -6.07 -1.51
CA PRO A 56 -1.54 -5.42 -2.69
C PRO A 56 -2.03 -6.47 -3.69
N LEU A 57 -3.14 -7.15 -3.36
CA LEU A 57 -3.73 -8.25 -4.15
C LEU A 57 -4.00 -7.87 -5.61
N TYR A 58 -4.26 -6.58 -5.87
CA TYR A 58 -4.59 -6.05 -7.19
C TYR A 58 -3.46 -5.20 -7.79
N GLY A 59 -2.24 -5.29 -7.25
CA GLY A 59 -1.10 -4.47 -7.68
C GLY A 59 -1.31 -2.98 -7.38
N GLY A 60 -1.01 -2.11 -8.34
CA GLY A 60 -1.20 -0.67 -8.23
C GLY A 60 -0.23 0.02 -7.26
N ILE A 61 -0.74 0.97 -6.48
CA ILE A 61 0.06 1.84 -5.61
C ILE A 61 0.04 1.32 -4.18
N MET A 62 1.22 1.07 -3.61
CA MET A 62 1.37 0.90 -2.17
C MET A 62 1.81 2.19 -1.51
N ILE A 63 1.06 2.64 -0.50
CA ILE A 63 1.42 3.81 0.32
C ILE A 63 2.07 3.32 1.61
N SER A 64 3.36 3.60 1.78
CA SER A 64 4.10 3.36 3.02
C SER A 64 3.95 4.55 3.96
N LEU A 65 3.34 4.30 5.12
CA LEU A 65 3.12 5.29 6.18
C LEU A 65 4.30 5.37 7.17
N THR A 66 5.36 4.58 6.97
CA THR A 66 6.48 4.45 7.92
C THR A 66 7.24 5.75 8.18
N ARG A 67 7.17 6.72 7.26
CA ARG A 67 7.87 8.01 7.37
C ARG A 67 6.98 9.15 7.90
N MET A 68 5.71 8.90 8.14
CA MET A 68 4.74 9.90 8.56
C MET A 68 4.68 9.92 10.09
N ASN A 69 5.39 10.87 10.73
CA ASN A 69 5.55 10.98 12.19
C ASN A 69 5.12 12.36 12.70
#